data_AF-A0AAJ0IZP3-F1
#
_entry.id   AF-A0AAJ0IZP3-F1
#
_cell.length_a   1.000
_cell.length_b   1.000
_cell.length_c   1.000
_cell.angle_alpha   90.00
_cell.angle_beta   90.00
_cell.angle_gamma   90.00
#
_symmetry.space_group_name_H-M   'P 1'
#
loop_
_entity.id
_entity.type
_entity.pdbx_description
1 polymer ?
#
loop_
_entity_poly.entity_id
_entity_poly.type
_entity_poly.pdbx_seq_one_letter_code
_entity_poly.pdbx_strand_id
1 'polypeptide(L)'
;MSAFDKHQISTFRFVRCALDAQTGVATLVYAFDQGPELVETVAVPGAPFVLDGARAVAVQQALRLLHLIAGASYYKAAVPPTIAIDDYGIDADTAALVESVYLHGLGEFAYRNGLNLHGKINFPVAAPAAAQAPALGLREHALVAIGGGKDSLVSIEALRHAGIAQTVSWIGGSQLIRACAERTGLPVLNIGRVLAPELFELNRQGAWNGHIPVTAVNSAILVLSALLTGVDQVVFSNERSASYGSQIPGTGEVNHQWSKGWAFEQAFGEYVQRHVAADLRYYSLLRPLSELAVARQFAKTDHYDAHFSSCNRNFHIMGERPVHRWCGVCPKCHFVFLALAPFMPKTRLVKIFGRNLLDDASQAGGYDALLEFQDHKPFECVGEGRESRAAMALLATRAEWKEDALVKRFIREIQPQLDTQDLQVAPLMAIDGEHRIPSALWERVRANFAT
;
A
#
# COMPACT_ATOMS: atom_id res chain seq x y z
N MET A 1 38.91 -1.59 5.10
CA MET A 1 37.52 -1.75 5.58
C MET A 1 37.19 -3.23 5.45
N SER A 2 36.79 -3.90 6.53
CA SER A 2 36.28 -5.27 6.43
C SER A 2 35.04 -5.28 5.53
N ALA A 3 34.85 -6.36 4.77
CA ALA A 3 33.62 -6.55 4.01
C ALA A 3 32.41 -6.51 4.97
N PHE A 4 31.28 -5.97 4.52
CA PHE A 4 30.04 -6.01 5.29
C PHE A 4 29.66 -7.46 5.59
N ASP A 5 29.46 -7.77 6.87
CA ASP A 5 28.92 -9.05 7.32
C ASP A 5 27.67 -8.77 8.16
N LYS A 6 26.51 -9.05 7.58
CA LYS A 6 25.20 -8.87 8.22
C LYS A 6 25.06 -9.60 9.56
N HIS A 7 25.84 -10.66 9.80
CA HIS A 7 25.79 -11.43 11.05
C HIS A 7 26.63 -10.82 12.17
N GLN A 8 27.54 -9.88 11.85
CA GLN A 8 28.39 -9.19 12.83
C GLN A 8 27.82 -7.84 13.27
N ILE A 9 26.80 -7.34 12.57
CA ILE A 9 26.16 -6.07 12.91
C ILE A 9 25.41 -6.20 14.24
N SER A 10 25.74 -5.34 15.20
CA SER A 10 25.18 -5.41 16.55
C SER A 10 24.01 -4.45 16.78
N THR A 11 24.07 -3.28 16.13
CA THR A 11 23.14 -2.18 16.39
C THR A 11 22.71 -1.49 15.09
N PHE A 12 21.41 -1.28 14.94
CA PHE A 12 20.84 -0.35 13.95
C PHE A 12 20.52 0.98 14.64
N ARG A 13 21.01 2.08 14.09
CA ARG A 13 20.91 3.42 14.68
C ARG A 13 20.05 4.33 13.82
N PHE A 14 19.09 4.97 14.45
CA PHE A 14 18.41 6.16 13.96
C PHE A 14 19.24 7.37 14.39
N VAL A 15 20.09 7.86 13.48
CA VAL A 15 21.11 8.87 13.80
C VAL A 15 20.46 10.24 13.98
N ARG A 16 19.75 10.73 12.97
CA ARG A 16 19.08 12.05 13.01
C ARG A 16 18.06 12.19 11.89
N CYS A 17 17.13 13.13 12.05
CA CYS A 17 16.25 13.57 10.97
C CYS A 17 16.06 15.09 11.00
N ALA A 18 16.01 15.73 9.83
CA ALA A 18 15.81 17.17 9.71
C ALA A 18 14.95 17.51 8.51
N LEU A 19 14.20 18.62 8.59
CA LEU A 19 13.47 19.20 7.47
C LEU A 19 14.04 20.59 7.19
N ASP A 20 14.50 20.82 5.97
CA ASP A 20 14.76 22.17 5.47
C ASP A 20 13.46 22.77 4.93
N ALA A 21 12.87 23.68 5.69
CA ALA A 21 11.61 24.34 5.31
C ALA A 21 11.77 25.27 4.09
N GLN A 22 12.99 25.71 3.74
CA GLN A 22 13.22 26.56 2.57
C GLN A 22 13.22 25.77 1.26
N THR A 23 13.66 24.50 1.31
CA THR A 23 13.72 23.63 0.13
C THR A 23 12.65 22.54 0.11
N GLY A 24 12.02 22.26 1.26
CA GLY A 24 11.04 21.18 1.42
C GLY A 24 11.66 19.78 1.51
N VAL A 25 12.97 19.70 1.76
CA VAL A 25 13.71 18.43 1.81
C VAL A 25 13.81 17.94 3.25
N ALA A 26 13.22 16.78 3.50
CA ALA A 26 13.45 16.00 4.71
C ALA A 26 14.61 15.03 4.50
N THR A 27 15.56 15.02 5.43
CA THR A 27 16.73 14.13 5.48
C THR A 27 16.58 13.18 6.64
N LEU A 28 16.70 11.87 6.38
CA LEU A 28 16.56 10.79 7.35
C LEU A 28 17.88 10.00 7.36
N VAL A 29 18.55 9.91 8.50
CA VAL A 29 19.92 9.38 8.59
C VAL A 29 19.98 8.19 9.52
N TYR A 30 20.53 7.09 8.99
CA TYR A 30 20.69 5.82 9.70
C TYR A 30 22.14 5.37 9.69
N ALA A 31 22.50 4.44 10.57
CA ALA A 31 23.80 3.78 10.54
C ALA A 31 23.73 2.37 11.13
N PHE A 32 24.73 1.55 10.79
CA PHE A 32 25.01 0.29 11.48
C PHE A 32 26.25 0.45 12.34
N ASP A 33 26.16 0.15 13.64
CA ASP A 33 27.26 0.30 14.60
C ASP A 33 27.97 1.68 14.50
N GLN A 34 29.28 1.70 14.24
CA GLN A 34 30.07 2.91 13.93
C GLN A 34 30.42 3.01 12.43
N GLY A 35 29.63 2.36 11.59
CA GLY A 35 29.77 2.34 10.14
C GLY A 35 29.32 3.64 9.46
N PRO A 36 29.36 3.68 8.13
CA PRO A 36 28.98 4.86 7.36
C PRO A 36 27.49 5.19 7.53
N GLU A 37 27.16 6.47 7.39
CA GLU A 37 25.79 6.94 7.39
C GLU A 37 25.06 6.55 6.10
N LEU A 38 23.80 6.16 6.26
CA LEU A 38 22.84 5.87 5.21
C LEU A 38 21.84 7.04 5.20
N VAL A 39 21.88 7.85 4.15
CA VAL A 39 21.07 9.08 4.06
C VAL A 39 19.94 8.91 3.05
N GLU A 40 18.69 8.92 3.53
CA GLU A 40 17.48 9.00 2.72
C GLU A 40 16.99 10.43 2.65
N THR A 41 16.49 10.85 1.48
CA THR A 41 15.83 12.16 1.33
C THR A 41 14.41 12.01 0.79
N VAL A 42 13.51 12.83 1.34
CA VAL A 42 12.13 13.01 0.86
C VAL A 42 11.91 14.48 0.54
N ALA A 43 11.57 14.80 -0.71
CA ALA A 43 11.40 16.17 -1.18
C ALA A 43 9.93 16.47 -1.45
N VAL A 44 9.33 17.34 -0.63
CA VAL A 44 7.95 17.79 -0.79
C VAL A 44 7.94 19.14 -1.50
N PRO A 45 7.37 19.27 -2.71
CA PRO A 45 7.35 20.54 -3.43
C PRO A 45 6.38 21.53 -2.78
N GLY A 46 6.62 22.82 -3.00
CA GLY A 46 5.81 23.91 -2.44
C GLY A 46 6.52 24.76 -1.38
N ALA A 47 7.81 24.49 -1.13
CA ALA A 47 8.65 25.34 -0.29
C ALA A 47 8.85 26.75 -0.90
N PRO A 48 9.13 27.79 -0.10
CA PRO A 48 9.37 27.72 1.35
C PRO A 48 8.09 27.49 2.18
N PHE A 49 8.18 26.65 3.20
CA PHE A 49 7.09 26.39 4.14
C PHE A 49 7.22 27.26 5.38
N VAL A 50 6.14 27.94 5.76
CA VAL A 50 6.06 28.69 7.01
C VAL A 50 5.52 27.77 8.10
N LEU A 51 6.35 27.48 9.10
CA LEU A 51 6.05 26.60 10.22
C LEU A 51 6.13 27.39 11.52
N ASP A 52 4.99 27.58 12.19
CA ASP A 52 4.90 28.28 13.46
C ASP A 52 4.14 27.47 14.51
N GLY A 53 4.34 27.85 15.78
CA GLY A 53 3.60 27.32 16.93
C GLY A 53 3.36 25.81 16.92
N ALA A 54 2.09 25.42 17.03
CA ALA A 54 1.67 24.02 17.07
C ALA A 54 1.93 23.26 15.77
N ARG A 55 1.93 23.94 14.61
CA ARG A 55 2.17 23.31 13.31
C ARG A 55 3.64 22.89 13.15
N ALA A 56 4.58 23.69 13.63
CA ALA A 56 6.00 23.32 13.66
C ALA A 56 6.23 22.06 14.53
N VAL A 57 5.56 21.98 15.69
CA VAL A 57 5.63 20.79 16.55
C VAL A 57 5.05 19.56 15.85
N ALA A 58 3.88 19.67 15.22
CA ALA A 58 3.26 18.57 14.49
C ALA A 58 4.13 18.08 13.33
N VAL A 59 4.74 18.99 12.55
CA VAL A 59 5.68 18.63 11.48
C VAL A 59 6.90 17.89 12.03
N GLN A 60 7.45 18.32 13.17
CA GLN A 60 8.56 17.61 13.81
C GLN A 60 8.16 16.19 14.26
N GLN A 61 6.95 16.00 14.80
CA GLN A 61 6.45 14.68 15.18
C GLN A 61 6.23 13.78 13.95
N ALA A 62 5.65 14.32 12.88
CA ALA A 62 5.50 13.60 11.62
C ALA A 62 6.84 13.22 10.98
N LEU A 63 7.84 14.11 11.06
CA LEU A 63 9.20 13.84 10.57
C LEU A 63 9.88 12.71 11.37
N ARG A 64 9.77 12.71 12.69
CA ARG A 64 10.28 11.63 13.54
C ARG A 64 9.57 10.31 13.25
N LEU A 65 8.25 10.33 13.09
CA LEU A 65 7.48 9.13 12.71
C LEU A 65 7.93 8.59 11.35
N LEU A 66 8.13 9.47 10.35
CA LEU A 66 8.67 9.09 9.05
C LEU A 66 10.08 8.50 9.17
N HIS A 67 10.97 9.10 9.97
CA HIS A 67 12.31 8.59 10.20
C HIS A 67 12.27 7.15 10.75
N LEU A 68 11.42 6.90 11.75
CA LEU A 68 11.24 5.59 12.36
C LEU A 68 10.68 4.55 11.38
N ILE A 69 9.60 4.88 10.67
CA ILE A 69 8.93 3.95 9.74
C ILE A 69 9.78 3.67 8.49
N ALA A 70 10.39 4.69 7.89
CA ALA A 70 11.25 4.52 6.70
C ALA A 70 12.52 3.70 7.02
N GLY A 71 12.97 3.74 8.28
CA GLY A 71 14.09 2.95 8.79
C GLY A 71 13.96 1.45 8.56
N ALA A 72 12.74 0.92 8.40
CA ALA A 72 12.52 -0.50 8.11
C ALA A 72 13.23 -0.95 6.82
N SER A 73 13.39 -0.02 5.88
CA SER A 73 14.11 -0.23 4.61
C SER A 73 15.60 -0.55 4.83
N TYR A 74 16.20 -0.01 5.89
CA TYR A 74 17.61 -0.17 6.23
C TYR A 74 17.82 -1.24 7.29
N TYR A 75 17.03 -1.22 8.38
CA TYR A 75 17.10 -2.22 9.47
C TYR A 75 17.15 -3.65 8.94
N LYS A 76 16.31 -3.95 7.94
CA LYS A 76 16.22 -5.29 7.36
C LYS A 76 17.55 -5.81 6.83
N ALA A 77 18.47 -4.94 6.39
CA ALA A 77 19.72 -5.35 5.75
C ALA A 77 20.60 -6.24 6.64
N ALA A 78 20.48 -6.11 7.97
CA ALA A 78 21.19 -6.93 8.93
C ALA A 78 20.33 -7.53 10.05
N VAL A 79 19.16 -6.95 10.38
CA VAL A 79 18.29 -7.37 11.48
C VAL A 79 19.06 -7.50 12.81
N PRO A 80 19.80 -6.44 13.23
CA PRO A 80 20.57 -6.50 14.46
C PRO A 80 19.66 -6.62 15.69
N PRO A 81 20.18 -7.18 16.80
CA PRO A 81 19.42 -7.34 18.04
C PRO A 81 19.13 -6.03 18.76
N THR A 82 19.93 -4.98 18.52
CA THR A 82 19.80 -3.68 19.20
C THR A 82 19.34 -2.60 18.23
N ILE A 83 18.38 -1.80 18.67
CA ILE A 83 17.95 -0.56 18.02
C ILE A 83 18.30 0.61 18.94
N ALA A 84 18.93 1.64 18.39
CA ALA A 84 19.24 2.89 19.10
C ALA A 84 18.68 4.10 18.35
N ILE A 85 18.29 5.12 19.10
CA ILE A 85 17.86 6.42 18.56
C ILE A 85 18.72 7.48 19.22
N ASP A 86 19.52 8.20 18.42
CA ASP A 86 20.61 9.01 18.94
C ASP A 86 20.15 10.45 19.28
N ASP A 87 19.31 11.05 18.43
CA ASP A 87 19.01 12.49 18.46
C ASP A 87 17.67 12.86 19.13
N TYR A 88 16.84 11.87 19.50
CA TYR A 88 15.58 12.10 20.20
C TYR A 88 15.08 10.87 20.95
N GLY A 89 14.26 11.11 21.99
CA GLY A 89 13.50 10.07 22.68
C GLY A 89 12.11 9.85 22.07
N ILE A 90 11.58 8.64 22.23
CA ILE A 90 10.20 8.28 21.88
C ILE A 90 9.47 7.76 23.11
N ASP A 91 8.14 7.90 23.11
CA ASP A 91 7.27 7.36 24.15
C ASP A 91 6.85 5.91 23.84
N ALA A 92 6.16 5.28 24.79
CA ALA A 92 5.72 3.89 24.68
C ALA A 92 4.70 3.68 23.54
N ASP A 93 3.81 4.65 23.30
CA ASP A 93 2.80 4.58 22.23
C ASP A 93 3.48 4.60 20.85
N THR A 94 4.49 5.45 20.69
CA THR A 94 5.33 5.51 19.48
C THR A 94 6.08 4.21 19.25
N ALA A 95 6.74 3.69 20.30
CA ALA A 95 7.50 2.44 20.24
C ALA A 95 6.61 1.27 19.81
N ALA A 96 5.44 1.13 20.44
CA ALA A 96 4.47 0.07 20.12
C ALA A 96 4.00 0.12 18.65
N LEU A 97 3.71 1.31 18.12
CA LEU A 97 3.33 1.46 16.71
C LEU A 97 4.45 1.01 15.78
N VAL A 98 5.68 1.50 15.98
CA VAL A 98 6.79 1.22 15.05
C VAL A 98 7.28 -0.23 15.19
N GLU A 99 7.23 -0.82 16.37
CA GLU A 99 7.46 -2.26 16.58
C GLU A 99 6.44 -3.11 15.81
N SER A 100 5.16 -2.76 15.86
CA SER A 100 4.11 -3.42 15.08
C SER A 100 4.36 -3.30 13.57
N VAL A 101 4.73 -2.10 13.09
CA VAL A 101 5.08 -1.87 11.68
C VAL A 101 6.24 -2.75 11.23
N TYR A 102 7.27 -2.91 12.07
CA TYR A 102 8.42 -3.74 11.75
C TYR A 102 8.08 -5.22 11.80
N LEU A 103 7.43 -5.68 12.86
CA LEU A 103 7.09 -7.09 13.06
C LEU A 103 6.20 -7.62 11.94
N HIS A 104 5.10 -6.93 11.65
CA HIS A 104 4.14 -7.39 10.66
C HIS A 104 4.49 -6.94 9.24
N GLY A 105 5.00 -5.72 9.08
CA GLY A 105 5.37 -5.17 7.77
C GLY A 105 6.60 -5.85 7.14
N LEU A 106 7.47 -6.47 7.95
CA LEU A 106 8.58 -7.29 7.48
C LEU A 106 8.26 -8.80 7.53
N GLY A 107 7.00 -9.20 7.71
CA GLY A 107 6.60 -10.61 7.84
C GLY A 107 6.97 -11.46 6.62
N GLU A 108 6.68 -11.01 5.40
CA GLU A 108 7.09 -11.71 4.17
C GLU A 108 8.62 -11.77 4.03
N PHE A 109 9.30 -10.66 4.36
CA PHE A 109 10.76 -10.61 4.37
C PHE A 109 11.34 -11.64 5.33
N ALA A 110 10.79 -11.74 6.55
CA ALA A 110 11.23 -12.67 7.56
C ALA A 110 11.03 -14.12 7.09
N TYR A 111 9.83 -14.43 6.58
CA TYR A 111 9.49 -15.74 6.04
C TYR A 111 10.45 -16.17 4.92
N ARG A 112 10.65 -15.32 3.89
CA ARG A 112 11.51 -15.64 2.74
C ARG A 112 12.99 -15.82 3.10
N ASN A 113 13.45 -15.17 4.16
CA ASN A 113 14.84 -15.27 4.62
C ASN A 113 15.02 -16.28 5.77
N GLY A 114 13.98 -17.01 6.18
CA GLY A 114 14.05 -17.95 7.30
C GLY A 114 14.34 -17.29 8.66
N LEU A 115 13.92 -16.02 8.82
CA LEU A 115 14.14 -15.22 10.02
C LEU A 115 12.90 -15.27 10.93
N ASN A 116 13.14 -15.26 12.24
CA ASN A 116 12.12 -14.94 13.24
C ASN A 116 12.40 -13.54 13.80
N LEU A 117 11.42 -12.63 13.69
CA LEU A 117 11.51 -11.26 14.20
C LEU A 117 10.86 -11.07 15.58
N HIS A 118 10.10 -12.05 16.06
CA HIS A 118 9.45 -11.96 17.37
C HIS A 118 10.51 -11.81 18.48
N GLY A 119 10.30 -10.82 19.35
CA GLY A 119 11.23 -10.49 20.44
C GLY A 119 12.54 -9.82 20.01
N LYS A 120 12.78 -9.60 18.71
CA LYS A 120 13.98 -8.91 18.21
C LYS A 120 13.77 -7.43 17.94
N ILE A 121 12.54 -7.03 17.71
CA ILE A 121 12.20 -5.63 17.46
C ILE A 121 11.86 -4.98 18.81
N ASN A 122 12.79 -4.23 19.37
CA ASN A 122 12.60 -3.50 20.63
C ASN A 122 13.11 -2.07 20.45
N PHE A 123 12.21 -1.10 20.45
CA PHE A 123 12.56 0.31 20.32
C PHE A 123 12.76 0.94 21.71
N PRO A 124 13.82 1.75 21.92
CA PRO A 124 14.11 2.31 23.25
C PRO A 124 13.10 3.41 23.61
N VAL A 125 12.35 3.21 24.71
CA VAL A 125 11.46 4.22 25.29
C VAL A 125 12.28 5.15 26.20
N ALA A 126 12.46 6.39 25.75
CA ALA A 126 13.31 7.38 26.42
C ALA A 126 12.63 8.75 26.57
N ALA A 127 11.34 8.86 26.24
CA ALA A 127 10.53 10.05 26.48
C ALA A 127 9.29 9.70 27.33
N PRO A 128 8.78 10.66 28.13
CA PRO A 128 7.50 10.49 28.80
C PRO A 128 6.35 10.41 27.78
N ALA A 129 5.20 9.89 28.21
CA ALA A 129 3.99 9.86 27.39
C ALA A 129 3.68 11.26 26.83
N ALA A 130 3.47 11.36 25.52
CA ALA A 130 3.11 12.62 24.89
C ALA A 130 1.73 13.10 25.34
N ALA A 131 1.57 14.42 25.46
CA ALA A 131 0.25 15.04 25.57
C ALA A 131 -0.53 14.83 24.26
N GLN A 132 -1.87 14.88 24.34
CA GLN A 132 -2.71 14.84 23.15
C GLN A 132 -2.40 16.01 22.22
N ALA A 133 -2.25 15.72 20.94
CA ALA A 133 -2.04 16.73 19.92
C ALA A 133 -3.24 17.69 19.83
N PRO A 134 -2.99 19.00 19.65
CA PRO A 134 -4.08 19.95 19.40
C PRO A 134 -4.65 19.77 17.99
N ALA A 135 -5.83 20.35 17.76
CA ALA A 135 -6.29 20.64 16.41
C ALA A 135 -5.51 21.85 15.87
N LEU A 136 -5.05 21.77 14.62
CA LEU A 136 -4.21 22.79 14.00
C LEU A 136 -5.00 23.79 13.14
N GLY A 137 -6.29 23.55 12.90
CA GLY A 137 -7.09 24.34 11.98
C GLY A 137 -6.75 24.05 10.53
N LEU A 138 -6.49 22.78 10.20
CA LEU A 138 -6.15 22.35 8.84
C LEU A 138 -7.34 22.60 7.89
N ARG A 139 -7.04 22.91 6.63
CA ARG A 139 -8.06 23.16 5.61
C ARG A 139 -8.66 21.84 5.12
N GLU A 140 -9.98 21.80 4.97
CA GLU A 140 -10.69 20.67 4.37
C GLU A 140 -10.21 20.41 2.93
N HIS A 141 -9.39 19.38 2.74
CA HIS A 141 -8.81 19.01 1.46
C HIS A 141 -8.10 17.65 1.53
N ALA A 142 -8.37 16.77 0.56
CA ALA A 142 -7.79 15.43 0.50
C ALA A 142 -6.47 15.38 -0.28
N LEU A 143 -5.39 14.92 0.35
CA LEU A 143 -4.25 14.34 -0.38
C LEU A 143 -4.55 12.87 -0.67
N VAL A 144 -4.90 12.59 -1.92
CA VAL A 144 -5.33 11.25 -2.35
C VAL A 144 -4.14 10.51 -2.96
N ALA A 145 -3.73 9.41 -2.32
CA ALA A 145 -2.65 8.57 -2.81
C ALA A 145 -3.06 7.89 -4.13
N ILE A 146 -2.23 8.03 -5.18
CA ILE A 146 -2.41 7.35 -6.47
C ILE A 146 -1.29 6.35 -6.74
N GLY A 147 -1.67 5.12 -7.10
CA GLY A 147 -0.75 4.03 -7.44
C GLY A 147 -0.71 3.68 -8.93
N GLY A 148 -1.51 4.35 -9.77
CA GLY A 148 -1.67 4.04 -11.19
C GLY A 148 -2.59 2.85 -11.49
N GLY A 149 -3.08 2.16 -10.45
CA GLY A 149 -4.07 1.09 -10.55
C GLY A 149 -5.52 1.58 -10.49
N LYS A 150 -6.46 0.64 -10.63
CA LYS A 150 -7.91 0.91 -10.63
C LYS A 150 -8.41 1.55 -9.32
N ASP A 151 -7.89 1.11 -8.17
CA ASP A 151 -8.46 1.40 -6.86
C ASP A 151 -8.41 2.90 -6.55
N SER A 152 -7.23 3.51 -6.73
CA SER A 152 -7.06 4.95 -6.54
C SER A 152 -7.98 5.78 -7.43
N LEU A 153 -8.27 5.31 -8.64
CA LEU A 153 -9.16 6.01 -9.56
C LEU A 153 -10.62 5.95 -9.09
N VAL A 154 -11.06 4.83 -8.50
CA VAL A 154 -12.39 4.73 -7.88
C VAL A 154 -12.51 5.73 -6.73
N SER A 155 -11.51 5.83 -5.85
CA SER A 155 -11.54 6.80 -4.76
C SER A 155 -11.56 8.24 -5.24
N ILE A 156 -10.73 8.58 -6.22
CA ILE A 156 -10.64 9.92 -6.81
C ILE A 156 -11.99 10.35 -7.39
N GLU A 157 -12.63 9.47 -8.16
CA GLU A 157 -13.96 9.75 -8.71
C GLU A 157 -15.02 9.84 -7.60
N ALA A 158 -14.99 8.95 -6.60
CA ALA A 158 -15.94 9.01 -5.48
C ALA A 158 -15.86 10.34 -4.71
N LEU A 159 -14.64 10.82 -4.42
CA LEU A 159 -14.42 12.12 -3.79
C LEU A 159 -14.86 13.28 -4.67
N ARG A 160 -14.61 13.19 -5.99
CA ARG A 160 -15.05 14.20 -6.96
C ARG A 160 -16.56 14.33 -6.97
N HIS A 161 -17.29 13.21 -7.02
CA HIS A 161 -18.76 13.21 -6.98
C HIS A 161 -19.29 13.72 -5.63
N ALA A 162 -18.57 13.51 -4.53
CA ALA A 162 -18.91 14.04 -3.21
C ALA A 162 -18.54 15.53 -3.01
N GLY A 163 -17.95 16.19 -4.02
CA GLY A 163 -17.56 17.60 -3.97
C GLY A 163 -16.37 17.89 -3.07
N ILE A 164 -15.52 16.90 -2.77
CA ILE A 164 -14.34 17.07 -1.92
C ILE A 164 -13.18 17.62 -2.74
N ALA A 165 -12.61 18.74 -2.29
CA ALA A 165 -11.38 19.29 -2.85
C ALA A 165 -10.23 18.31 -2.64
N GLN A 166 -9.47 18.02 -3.69
CA GLN A 166 -8.44 16.98 -3.65
C GLN A 166 -7.21 17.33 -4.49
N THR A 167 -6.07 16.83 -4.04
CA THR A 167 -4.80 16.81 -4.76
C THR A 167 -4.37 15.35 -4.88
N VAL A 168 -4.09 14.93 -6.11
CA VAL A 168 -3.65 13.57 -6.43
C VAL A 168 -2.15 13.48 -6.19
N SER A 169 -1.75 12.61 -5.26
CA SER A 169 -0.39 12.58 -4.70
C SER A 169 0.29 11.23 -4.92
N TRP A 170 1.56 11.24 -5.32
CA TRP A 170 2.37 10.02 -5.39
C TRP A 170 3.82 10.27 -5.01
N ILE A 171 4.54 9.19 -4.70
CA ILE A 171 5.93 9.21 -4.29
C ILE A 171 6.79 8.56 -5.39
N GLY A 172 7.90 9.21 -5.75
CA GLY A 172 8.90 8.68 -6.67
C GLY A 172 8.65 8.97 -8.16
N GLY A 173 9.45 8.33 -9.02
CA GLY A 173 9.58 8.69 -10.44
C GLY A 173 8.75 7.88 -11.45
N SER A 174 7.63 7.27 -11.04
CA SER A 174 6.86 6.41 -11.96
C SER A 174 6.10 7.21 -13.03
N GLN A 175 6.50 7.04 -14.29
CA GLN A 175 5.82 7.66 -15.44
C GLN A 175 4.40 7.13 -15.64
N LEU A 176 4.14 5.87 -15.27
CA LEU A 176 2.80 5.28 -15.36
C LEU A 176 1.83 5.94 -14.37
N ILE A 177 2.29 6.13 -13.13
CA ILE A 177 1.50 6.83 -12.11
C ILE A 177 1.26 8.28 -12.53
N ARG A 178 2.31 8.96 -13.01
CA ARG A 178 2.21 10.32 -13.53
C ARG A 178 1.15 10.45 -14.62
N ALA A 179 1.18 9.58 -15.63
CA ALA A 179 0.21 9.61 -16.72
C ALA A 179 -1.24 9.37 -16.23
N CYS A 180 -1.43 8.51 -15.22
CA CYS A 180 -2.74 8.33 -14.59
C CYS A 180 -3.18 9.58 -13.81
N ALA A 181 -2.27 10.18 -13.03
CA ALA A 181 -2.53 11.37 -12.24
C ALA A 181 -2.92 12.56 -13.14
N GLU A 182 -2.17 12.81 -14.20
CA GLU A 182 -2.46 13.86 -15.18
C GLU A 182 -3.82 13.62 -15.88
N ARG A 183 -4.17 12.36 -16.18
CA ARG A 183 -5.47 12.01 -16.78
C ARG A 183 -6.67 12.36 -15.90
N THR A 184 -6.48 12.46 -14.58
CA THR A 184 -7.56 12.86 -13.68
C THR A 184 -7.99 14.31 -13.86
N GLY A 185 -7.12 15.19 -14.38
CA GLY A 185 -7.38 16.63 -14.50
C GLY A 185 -7.41 17.38 -13.16
N LEU A 186 -6.94 16.77 -12.07
CA LEU A 186 -6.88 17.37 -10.73
C LEU A 186 -5.49 17.97 -10.45
N PRO A 187 -5.39 18.85 -9.44
CA PRO A 187 -4.08 19.26 -8.92
C PRO A 187 -3.24 18.04 -8.52
N VAL A 188 -1.94 18.09 -8.82
CA VAL A 188 -1.00 16.98 -8.57
C VAL A 188 0.07 17.36 -7.56
N LEU A 189 0.50 16.39 -6.76
CA LEU A 189 1.64 16.50 -5.84
C LEU A 189 2.58 15.30 -6.00
N ASN A 190 3.68 15.49 -6.71
CA ASN A 190 4.73 14.47 -6.82
C ASN A 190 5.80 14.69 -5.76
N ILE A 191 6.01 13.70 -4.90
CA ILE A 191 6.97 13.76 -3.80
C ILE A 191 8.22 12.97 -4.21
N GLY A 192 9.37 13.62 -4.16
CA GLY A 192 10.65 12.96 -4.41
C GLY A 192 11.02 12.05 -3.25
N ARG A 193 11.56 10.87 -3.54
CA ARG A 193 12.16 9.98 -2.54
C ARG A 193 13.42 9.35 -3.12
N VAL A 194 14.52 9.49 -2.41
CA VAL A 194 15.83 8.95 -2.80
C VAL A 194 16.37 8.13 -1.62
N LEU A 195 16.49 6.82 -1.79
CA LEU A 195 17.11 5.92 -0.82
C LEU A 195 18.63 6.14 -0.81
N ALA A 196 19.28 5.84 0.32
CA ALA A 196 20.73 5.91 0.42
C ALA A 196 21.40 4.99 -0.64
N PRO A 197 22.28 5.51 -1.51
CA PRO A 197 22.99 4.70 -2.50
C PRO A 197 23.76 3.51 -1.89
N GLU A 198 24.27 3.70 -0.67
CA GLU A 198 25.03 2.71 0.08
C GLU A 198 24.18 1.47 0.42
N LEU A 199 22.85 1.60 0.56
CA LEU A 199 21.96 0.45 0.76
C LEU A 199 22.05 -0.55 -0.41
N PHE A 200 22.19 -0.05 -1.64
CA PHE A 200 22.35 -0.90 -2.82
C PHE A 200 23.72 -1.58 -2.84
N GLU A 201 24.74 -0.94 -2.28
CA GLU A 201 26.05 -1.56 -2.10
C GLU A 201 26.01 -2.66 -1.03
N LEU A 202 25.36 -2.42 0.11
CA LEU A 202 25.14 -3.45 1.13
C LEU A 202 24.41 -4.68 0.56
N ASN A 203 23.42 -4.47 -0.31
CA ASN A 203 22.73 -5.55 -1.01
C ASN A 203 23.69 -6.36 -1.91
N ARG A 204 24.61 -5.71 -2.63
CA ARG A 204 25.64 -6.39 -3.43
C ARG A 204 26.62 -7.18 -2.55
N GLN A 205 26.83 -6.74 -1.31
CA GLN A 205 27.68 -7.40 -0.32
C GLN A 205 26.94 -8.49 0.49
N GLY A 206 25.71 -8.86 0.10
CA GLY A 206 25.01 -10.00 0.67
C GLY A 206 24.09 -9.69 1.87
N ALA A 207 23.76 -8.40 2.08
CA ALA A 207 22.72 -8.00 3.02
C ALA A 207 21.40 -8.75 2.80
N TRP A 208 20.62 -8.90 3.87
CA TRP A 208 19.27 -9.43 3.73
C TRP A 208 18.43 -8.48 2.88
N ASN A 209 17.61 -9.05 2.01
CA ASN A 209 16.74 -8.28 1.13
C ASN A 209 15.37 -8.95 1.00
N GLY A 210 14.38 -8.17 0.58
CA GLY A 210 12.99 -8.62 0.48
C GLY A 210 12.00 -7.48 0.68
N HIS A 211 10.74 -7.86 0.89
CA HIS A 211 9.60 -6.96 1.06
C HIS A 211 9.80 -5.95 2.20
N ILE A 212 9.19 -4.77 2.06
CA ILE A 212 9.08 -3.74 3.10
C ILE A 212 7.65 -3.18 3.11
N PRO A 213 7.16 -2.62 4.24
CA PRO A 213 5.82 -2.04 4.31
C PRO A 213 5.75 -0.68 3.59
N VAL A 214 5.77 -0.69 2.25
CA VAL A 214 5.78 0.51 1.40
C VAL A 214 4.59 1.42 1.69
N THR A 215 3.41 0.86 1.95
CA THR A 215 2.22 1.66 2.29
C THR A 215 2.46 2.43 3.57
N ALA A 216 3.03 1.83 4.62
CA ALA A 216 3.31 2.53 5.87
C ALA A 216 4.28 3.71 5.67
N VAL A 217 5.34 3.50 4.87
CA VAL A 217 6.28 4.57 4.52
C VAL A 217 5.56 5.70 3.76
N ASN A 218 4.76 5.36 2.75
CA ASN A 218 3.99 6.33 1.98
C ASN A 218 2.96 7.08 2.85
N SER A 219 2.36 6.41 3.83
CA SER A 219 1.44 7.01 4.79
C SER A 219 2.14 8.08 5.63
N ALA A 220 3.33 7.78 6.16
CA ALA A 220 4.13 8.75 6.92
C ALA A 220 4.58 9.95 6.04
N ILE A 221 4.99 9.69 4.80
CA ILE A 221 5.34 10.75 3.83
C ILE A 221 4.13 11.66 3.55
N LEU A 222 2.94 11.09 3.35
CA LEU A 222 1.74 11.87 3.06
C LEU A 222 1.21 12.63 4.28
N VAL A 223 1.37 12.10 5.49
CA VAL A 223 1.09 12.83 6.74
C VAL A 223 1.98 14.05 6.86
N LEU A 224 3.30 13.89 6.65
CA LEU A 224 4.23 15.03 6.61
C LEU A 224 3.82 16.04 5.53
N SER A 225 3.50 15.56 4.32
CA SER A 225 3.10 16.41 3.21
C SER A 225 1.79 17.15 3.46
N ALA A 226 0.82 16.52 4.14
CA ALA A 226 -0.44 17.14 4.53
C ALA A 226 -0.21 18.31 5.49
N LEU A 227 0.67 18.14 6.48
CA LEU A 227 1.03 19.20 7.41
C LEU A 227 1.79 20.34 6.74
N LEU A 228 2.68 20.05 5.78
CA LEU A 228 3.40 21.08 5.02
C LEU A 228 2.47 21.88 4.09
N THR A 229 1.49 21.22 3.49
CA THR A 229 0.50 21.85 2.59
C THR A 229 -0.74 22.40 3.30
N GLY A 230 -0.91 22.10 4.60
CA GLY A 230 -1.95 22.68 5.46
C GLY A 230 -3.32 22.08 5.23
N VAL A 231 -3.40 20.77 4.98
CA VAL A 231 -4.63 20.06 4.62
C VAL A 231 -4.94 18.93 5.59
N ASP A 232 -6.22 18.63 5.76
CA ASP A 232 -6.75 17.82 6.87
C ASP A 232 -6.93 16.33 6.56
N GLN A 233 -6.71 15.89 5.32
CA GLN A 233 -7.01 14.52 4.90
C GLN A 233 -5.86 13.88 4.12
N VAL A 234 -5.46 12.67 4.55
CA VAL A 234 -4.62 11.73 3.81
C VAL A 234 -5.48 10.52 3.46
N VAL A 235 -5.69 10.30 2.16
CA VAL A 235 -6.65 9.31 1.67
C VAL A 235 -5.95 8.24 0.85
N PHE A 236 -6.04 7.00 1.32
CA PHE A 236 -5.64 5.82 0.57
C PHE A 236 -6.85 5.12 -0.07
N SER A 237 -6.57 4.10 -0.89
CA SER A 237 -7.58 3.33 -1.61
C SER A 237 -7.46 1.83 -1.35
N ASN A 238 -7.04 1.45 -0.13
CA ASN A 238 -7.01 0.06 0.27
C ASN A 238 -8.43 -0.40 0.61
N GLU A 239 -8.76 -1.61 0.17
CA GLU A 239 -10.06 -2.25 0.39
C GLU A 239 -10.02 -3.25 1.58
N ARG A 240 -11.11 -3.95 1.91
CA ARG A 240 -11.13 -4.92 3.03
C ARG A 240 -10.32 -6.20 2.79
N SER A 241 -10.36 -6.74 1.57
CA SER A 241 -9.57 -7.89 1.10
C SER A 241 -8.06 -7.70 1.32
N ALA A 242 -7.56 -6.46 1.39
CA ALA A 242 -6.17 -6.14 1.75
C ALA A 242 -5.81 -6.49 3.20
N SER A 243 -6.81 -6.72 4.06
CA SER A 243 -6.60 -7.23 5.41
C SER A 243 -6.31 -8.73 5.44
N TYR A 244 -6.60 -9.48 4.37
CA TYR A 244 -6.43 -10.93 4.31
C TYR A 244 -5.04 -11.33 3.80
N GLY A 245 -4.26 -12.00 4.65
CA GLY A 245 -2.96 -12.59 4.34
C GLY A 245 -3.04 -14.02 3.81
N SER A 246 -1.90 -14.52 3.34
CA SER A 246 -1.78 -15.92 2.91
C SER A 246 -1.68 -16.83 4.14
N GLN A 247 -2.52 -17.87 4.19
CA GLN A 247 -2.43 -18.91 5.21
C GLN A 247 -1.32 -19.89 4.81
N ILE A 248 -0.26 -19.98 5.62
CA ILE A 248 0.90 -20.83 5.33
C ILE A 248 1.04 -21.89 6.41
N PRO A 249 1.05 -23.19 6.06
CA PRO A 249 1.24 -24.27 7.01
C PRO A 249 2.53 -24.10 7.83
N GLY A 250 2.40 -24.14 9.16
CA GLY A 250 3.52 -24.05 10.09
C GLY A 250 3.96 -22.63 10.49
N THR A 251 3.48 -21.58 9.81
CA THR A 251 3.80 -20.18 10.15
C THR A 251 2.59 -19.32 10.50
N GLY A 252 1.37 -19.83 10.29
CA GLY A 252 0.14 -19.05 10.44
C GLY A 252 -0.08 -18.09 9.27
N GLU A 253 -0.87 -17.05 9.49
CA GLU A 253 -1.15 -16.03 8.48
C GLU A 253 0.05 -15.10 8.25
N VAL A 254 0.48 -14.98 7.00
CA VAL A 254 1.49 -14.00 6.57
C VAL A 254 0.83 -13.03 5.60
N ASN A 255 0.52 -11.83 6.07
CA ASN A 255 -0.02 -10.77 5.22
C ASN A 255 1.10 -9.92 4.61
N HIS A 256 1.43 -10.18 3.34
CA HIS A 256 2.42 -9.43 2.56
C HIS A 256 2.06 -7.96 2.32
N GLN A 257 0.81 -7.55 2.53
CA GLN A 257 0.40 -6.14 2.48
C GLN A 257 -0.24 -5.73 3.80
N TRP A 258 0.27 -6.22 4.94
CA TRP A 258 -0.27 -5.86 6.25
C TRP A 258 -0.45 -4.34 6.44
N SER A 259 0.48 -3.54 5.91
CA SER A 259 0.41 -2.06 5.91
C SER A 259 -0.72 -1.46 5.05
N LYS A 260 -1.50 -2.28 4.34
CA LYS A 260 -2.76 -1.93 3.68
C LYS A 260 -3.98 -2.49 4.40
N GLY A 261 -3.80 -3.30 5.43
CA GLY A 261 -4.89 -3.91 6.21
C GLY A 261 -5.50 -2.93 7.22
N TRP A 262 -6.63 -3.35 7.79
CA TRP A 262 -7.39 -2.57 8.77
C TRP A 262 -6.59 -2.31 10.05
N ALA A 263 -5.87 -3.32 10.56
CA ALA A 263 -5.09 -3.20 11.80
C ALA A 263 -4.06 -2.05 11.72
N PHE A 264 -3.32 -1.95 10.60
CA PHE A 264 -2.40 -0.83 10.40
C PHE A 264 -3.13 0.50 10.25
N GLU A 265 -4.19 0.55 9.44
CA GLU A 265 -4.94 1.79 9.22
C GLU A 265 -5.52 2.35 10.51
N GLN A 266 -6.08 1.48 11.36
CA GLN A 266 -6.60 1.82 12.67
C GLN A 266 -5.49 2.40 13.56
N ALA A 267 -4.44 1.61 13.83
CA ALA A 267 -3.36 2.01 14.73
C ALA A 267 -2.65 3.29 14.26
N PHE A 268 -2.30 3.37 12.97
CA PHE A 268 -1.62 4.54 12.40
C PHE A 268 -2.50 5.79 12.43
N GLY A 269 -3.78 5.67 12.05
CA GLY A 269 -4.70 6.81 12.07
C GLY A 269 -4.99 7.32 13.48
N GLU A 270 -5.12 6.42 14.46
CA GLU A 270 -5.24 6.80 15.88
C GLU A 270 -4.01 7.53 16.38
N TYR A 271 -2.83 6.99 16.06
CA TYR A 271 -1.56 7.60 16.42
C TYR A 271 -1.42 9.00 15.82
N VAL A 272 -1.72 9.18 14.53
CA VAL A 272 -1.66 10.50 13.87
C VAL A 272 -2.55 11.51 14.59
N GLN A 273 -3.79 11.13 14.90
CA GLN A 273 -4.71 12.05 15.57
C GLN A 273 -4.31 12.36 17.01
N ARG A 274 -3.74 11.39 17.72
CA ARG A 274 -3.35 11.53 19.12
C ARG A 274 -2.02 12.25 19.31
N HIS A 275 -1.03 12.01 18.44
CA HIS A 275 0.36 12.46 18.63
C HIS A 275 0.82 13.52 17.63
N VAL A 276 0.12 13.69 16.50
CA VAL A 276 0.54 14.61 15.43
C VAL A 276 -0.41 15.80 15.30
N ALA A 277 -1.69 15.57 15.00
CA ALA A 277 -2.70 16.62 14.86
C ALA A 277 -4.12 16.03 14.98
N ALA A 278 -4.93 16.53 15.92
CA ALA A 278 -6.25 15.95 16.21
C ALA A 278 -7.23 16.02 15.03
N ASP A 279 -7.06 17.02 14.17
CA ASP A 279 -7.87 17.29 12.99
C ASP A 279 -7.28 16.71 11.68
N LEU A 280 -6.13 16.03 11.71
CA LEU A 280 -5.59 15.32 10.54
C LEU A 280 -6.14 13.90 10.43
N ARG A 281 -6.92 13.63 9.39
CA ARG A 281 -7.59 12.36 9.13
C ARG A 281 -6.77 11.49 8.18
N TYR A 282 -6.48 10.27 8.62
CA TYR A 282 -5.88 9.23 7.79
C TYR A 282 -6.86 8.05 7.67
N TYR A 283 -7.19 7.65 6.43
CA TYR A 283 -8.10 6.54 6.16
C TYR A 283 -7.95 6.00 4.73
N SER A 284 -8.43 4.78 4.50
CA SER A 284 -8.64 4.25 3.16
C SER A 284 -10.11 4.37 2.76
N LEU A 285 -10.40 5.08 1.68
CA LEU A 285 -11.79 5.34 1.26
C LEU A 285 -12.53 4.07 0.81
N LEU A 286 -11.80 3.07 0.33
CA LEU A 286 -12.37 1.80 -0.16
C LEU A 286 -12.41 0.70 0.91
N ARG A 287 -11.97 0.97 2.15
CA ARG A 287 -11.96 -0.02 3.23
C ARG A 287 -13.28 -0.81 3.34
N PRO A 288 -14.47 -0.20 3.19
CA PRO A 288 -15.73 -0.92 3.29
C PRO A 288 -16.02 -1.94 2.17
N LEU A 289 -15.25 -1.93 1.08
CA LEU A 289 -15.52 -2.70 -0.14
C LEU A 289 -14.60 -3.91 -0.24
N SER A 290 -15.08 -4.98 -0.88
CA SER A 290 -14.19 -6.02 -1.42
C SER A 290 -13.49 -5.53 -2.68
N GLU A 291 -12.41 -6.18 -3.05
CA GLU A 291 -11.68 -5.91 -4.29
C GLU A 291 -12.56 -6.14 -5.55
N LEU A 292 -13.49 -7.11 -5.51
CA LEU A 292 -14.49 -7.36 -6.55
C LEU A 292 -15.55 -6.24 -6.61
N ALA A 293 -15.97 -5.70 -5.48
CA ALA A 293 -16.87 -4.55 -5.45
C ALA A 293 -16.18 -3.28 -5.98
N VAL A 294 -14.90 -3.09 -5.68
CA VAL A 294 -14.06 -2.03 -6.29
C VAL A 294 -13.97 -2.21 -7.80
N ALA A 295 -13.78 -3.45 -8.29
CA ALA A 295 -13.75 -3.74 -9.72
C ALA A 295 -15.07 -3.38 -10.42
N ARG A 296 -16.22 -3.65 -9.77
CA ARG A 296 -17.54 -3.21 -10.25
C ARG A 296 -17.64 -1.69 -10.34
N GLN A 297 -17.17 -0.96 -9.33
CA GLN A 297 -17.18 0.50 -9.35
C GLN A 297 -16.30 1.06 -10.48
N PHE A 298 -15.09 0.52 -10.64
CA PHE A 298 -14.19 0.95 -11.72
C PHE A 298 -14.79 0.72 -13.11
N ALA A 299 -15.51 -0.39 -13.31
CA ALA A 299 -16.10 -0.72 -14.60
C ALA A 299 -17.13 0.28 -15.13
N LYS A 300 -17.68 1.15 -14.27
CA LYS A 300 -18.65 2.19 -14.63
C LYS A 300 -18.09 3.32 -15.49
N THR A 301 -16.76 3.48 -15.54
CA THR A 301 -16.08 4.51 -16.33
C THR A 301 -15.09 3.89 -17.29
N ASP A 302 -14.95 4.43 -18.49
CA ASP A 302 -13.95 4.07 -19.50
C ASP A 302 -12.83 5.12 -19.65
N HIS A 303 -12.93 6.23 -18.91
CA HIS A 303 -12.04 7.40 -19.02
C HIS A 303 -10.55 7.07 -18.81
N TYR A 304 -10.28 5.97 -18.12
CA TYR A 304 -8.94 5.55 -17.72
C TYR A 304 -8.40 4.32 -18.46
N ASP A 305 -9.17 3.69 -19.35
CA ASP A 305 -8.83 2.41 -20.02
C ASP A 305 -7.43 2.42 -20.67
N ALA A 306 -7.03 3.56 -21.21
CA ALA A 306 -5.76 3.76 -21.89
C ALA A 306 -4.59 4.16 -20.96
N HIS A 307 -4.80 4.25 -19.65
CA HIS A 307 -3.82 4.82 -18.72
C HIS A 307 -3.48 3.90 -17.56
N PHE A 308 -4.48 3.28 -16.92
CA PHE A 308 -4.25 2.51 -15.70
C PHE A 308 -3.46 1.21 -15.94
N SER A 309 -2.69 0.80 -14.93
CA SER A 309 -2.15 -0.54 -14.81
C SER A 309 -1.74 -0.85 -13.37
N SER A 310 -2.08 -2.07 -12.94
CA SER A 310 -1.60 -2.63 -11.68
C SER A 310 -0.55 -3.73 -11.90
N CYS A 311 0.00 -3.89 -13.11
CA CYS A 311 0.95 -4.98 -13.38
C CYS A 311 2.21 -4.87 -12.51
N ASN A 312 2.54 -5.95 -11.77
CA ASN A 312 3.67 -5.98 -10.84
C ASN A 312 5.01 -5.59 -11.49
N ARG A 313 5.21 -6.03 -12.75
CA ARG A 313 6.45 -5.77 -13.51
C ARG A 313 6.68 -4.29 -13.82
N ASN A 314 5.66 -3.42 -13.75
CA ASN A 314 5.84 -1.98 -13.94
C ASN A 314 6.57 -1.31 -12.77
N PHE A 315 6.60 -1.95 -11.60
CA PHE A 315 7.05 -1.33 -10.35
C PHE A 315 8.34 -1.95 -9.79
N HIS A 316 9.00 -2.83 -10.55
CA HIS A 316 10.31 -3.34 -10.19
C HIS A 316 11.35 -2.20 -10.24
N ILE A 317 12.14 -2.08 -9.17
CA ILE A 317 13.24 -1.11 -9.07
C ILE A 317 14.40 -1.51 -9.99
N MET A 318 14.65 -2.83 -10.11
CA MET A 318 15.68 -3.42 -10.98
C MET A 318 15.03 -4.43 -11.94
N GLY A 319 15.47 -4.46 -13.20
CA GLY A 319 14.98 -5.40 -14.23
C GLY A 319 14.23 -4.72 -15.38
N GLU A 320 13.88 -5.52 -16.39
CA GLU A 320 13.16 -5.04 -17.57
C GLU A 320 11.71 -4.68 -17.24
N ARG A 321 11.30 -3.48 -17.66
CA ARG A 321 9.89 -3.05 -17.63
C ARG A 321 9.19 -3.54 -18.90
N PRO A 322 7.93 -3.95 -18.82
CA PRO A 322 7.23 -4.45 -19.99
C PRO A 322 7.04 -3.34 -21.04
N VAL A 323 7.15 -3.70 -22.32
CA VAL A 323 6.93 -2.78 -23.46
C VAL A 323 5.49 -2.27 -23.48
N HIS A 324 4.55 -3.10 -23.01
CA HIS A 324 3.14 -2.77 -22.83
C HIS A 324 2.80 -2.63 -21.34
N ARG A 325 1.78 -1.82 -21.02
CA ARG A 325 1.34 -1.61 -19.63
C ARG A 325 0.96 -2.89 -18.88
N TRP A 326 0.56 -3.95 -19.59
CA TRP A 326 0.15 -5.23 -19.04
C TRP A 326 1.03 -6.35 -19.60
N CYS A 327 1.72 -7.09 -18.74
CA CYS A 327 2.49 -8.26 -19.18
C CYS A 327 1.60 -9.49 -19.45
N GLY A 328 0.36 -9.48 -18.95
CA GLY A 328 -0.61 -10.55 -19.12
C GLY A 328 -0.30 -11.89 -18.43
N VAL A 329 0.84 -12.03 -17.72
CA VAL A 329 1.28 -13.31 -17.13
C VAL A 329 1.55 -13.26 -15.62
N CYS A 330 1.58 -12.07 -15.01
CA CYS A 330 1.80 -11.97 -13.56
C CYS A 330 0.49 -12.14 -12.77
N PRO A 331 0.55 -12.57 -11.49
CA PRO A 331 -0.65 -12.77 -10.66
C PRO A 331 -1.59 -11.57 -10.63
N LYS A 332 -1.05 -10.34 -10.58
CA LYS A 332 -1.88 -9.13 -10.58
C LYS A 332 -2.57 -8.87 -11.92
N CYS A 333 -1.99 -9.28 -13.06
CA CYS A 333 -2.67 -9.23 -14.35
C CYS A 333 -3.84 -10.21 -14.39
N HIS A 334 -3.63 -11.47 -13.97
CA HIS A 334 -4.69 -12.49 -13.92
C HIS A 334 -5.84 -12.04 -13.03
N PHE A 335 -5.51 -11.57 -11.82
CA PHE A 335 -6.52 -11.15 -10.87
C PHE A 335 -7.30 -9.93 -11.35
N VAL A 336 -6.65 -8.88 -11.85
CA VAL A 336 -7.38 -7.69 -12.34
C VAL A 336 -8.23 -8.03 -13.56
N PHE A 337 -7.75 -8.88 -14.47
CA PHE A 337 -8.57 -9.35 -15.60
C PHE A 337 -9.82 -10.10 -15.11
N LEU A 338 -9.64 -11.06 -14.19
CA LEU A 338 -10.74 -11.84 -13.61
C LEU A 338 -11.73 -10.96 -12.84
N ALA A 339 -11.26 -10.03 -12.02
CA ALA A 339 -12.12 -9.16 -11.21
C ALA A 339 -12.95 -8.19 -12.06
N LEU A 340 -12.42 -7.74 -13.21
CA LEU A 340 -13.11 -6.83 -14.13
C LEU A 340 -14.06 -7.54 -15.11
N ALA A 341 -13.75 -8.78 -15.51
CA ALA A 341 -14.50 -9.52 -16.52
C ALA A 341 -16.02 -9.64 -16.23
N PRO A 342 -16.48 -9.82 -14.97
CA PRO A 342 -17.90 -9.86 -14.67
C PRO A 342 -18.64 -8.53 -14.86
N PHE A 343 -17.93 -7.40 -14.91
CA PHE A 343 -18.54 -6.06 -14.92
C PHE A 343 -18.23 -5.26 -16.18
N MET A 344 -17.38 -5.78 -17.07
CA MET A 344 -17.01 -5.13 -18.32
C MET A 344 -17.45 -5.96 -19.55
N PRO A 345 -17.80 -5.31 -20.67
CA PRO A 345 -17.89 -6.01 -21.95
C PRO A 345 -16.56 -6.69 -22.30
N LYS A 346 -16.61 -7.94 -22.78
CA LYS A 346 -15.43 -8.72 -23.14
C LYS A 346 -14.50 -7.98 -24.11
N THR A 347 -15.07 -7.35 -25.15
CA THR A 347 -14.32 -6.59 -26.16
C THR A 347 -13.53 -5.42 -25.57
N ARG A 348 -14.12 -4.70 -24.61
CA ARG A 348 -13.46 -3.62 -23.87
C ARG A 348 -12.31 -4.15 -23.04
N LEU A 349 -12.53 -5.19 -22.24
CA LEU A 349 -11.51 -5.75 -21.37
C LEU A 349 -10.32 -6.34 -22.17
N VAL A 350 -10.59 -7.07 -23.24
CA VAL A 350 -9.55 -7.59 -24.15
C VAL A 350 -8.75 -6.45 -24.79
N LYS A 351 -9.40 -5.34 -25.16
CA LYS A 351 -8.71 -4.15 -25.70
C LYS A 351 -7.76 -3.52 -24.68
N ILE A 352 -8.15 -3.44 -23.40
CA ILE A 352 -7.31 -2.88 -22.32
C ILE A 352 -6.03 -3.71 -22.13
N PHE A 353 -6.16 -5.03 -22.14
CA PHE A 353 -5.04 -5.96 -21.89
C PHE A 353 -4.27 -6.36 -23.16
N GLY A 354 -4.83 -6.12 -24.35
CA GLY A 354 -4.30 -6.53 -25.64
C GLY A 354 -4.53 -8.00 -26.00
N ARG A 355 -5.07 -8.82 -25.08
CA ARG A 355 -5.39 -10.24 -25.30
C ARG A 355 -6.42 -10.75 -24.28
N ASN A 356 -7.06 -11.88 -24.59
CA ASN A 356 -7.96 -12.57 -23.66
C ASN A 356 -7.16 -13.50 -22.73
N LEU A 357 -7.05 -13.16 -21.45
CA LEU A 357 -6.29 -13.98 -20.49
C LEU A 357 -7.06 -15.22 -20.02
N LEU A 358 -8.38 -15.29 -20.22
CA LEU A 358 -9.20 -16.44 -19.84
C LEU A 358 -9.27 -17.52 -20.93
N ASP A 359 -8.81 -17.20 -22.14
CA ASP A 359 -8.79 -18.11 -23.29
C ASP A 359 -7.36 -18.59 -23.64
N ASP A 360 -6.49 -18.60 -22.63
CA ASP A 360 -5.12 -19.12 -22.72
C ASP A 360 -4.94 -20.25 -21.70
N ALA A 361 -5.03 -21.50 -22.16
CA ALA A 361 -4.91 -22.68 -21.31
C ALA A 361 -3.56 -22.77 -20.58
N SER A 362 -2.50 -22.13 -21.09
CA SER A 362 -1.18 -22.12 -20.43
C SER A 362 -1.18 -21.33 -19.11
N GLN A 363 -2.18 -20.46 -18.88
CA GLN A 363 -2.31 -19.69 -17.64
C GLN A 363 -3.02 -20.46 -16.52
N ALA A 364 -3.45 -21.71 -16.74
CA ALA A 364 -4.29 -22.47 -15.81
C ALA A 364 -3.77 -22.47 -14.36
N GLY A 365 -2.50 -22.82 -14.16
CA GLY A 365 -1.89 -22.82 -12.81
C GLY A 365 -1.92 -21.45 -12.12
N GLY A 366 -1.81 -20.36 -12.88
CA GLY A 366 -1.91 -19.01 -12.34
C GLY A 366 -3.31 -18.65 -11.85
N TYR A 367 -4.36 -19.17 -12.49
CA TYR A 367 -5.74 -18.99 -12.03
C TYR A 367 -6.12 -19.97 -10.92
N ASP A 368 -5.59 -21.19 -10.93
CA ASP A 368 -5.80 -22.16 -9.84
C ASP A 368 -5.29 -21.61 -8.51
N ALA A 369 -4.10 -20.99 -8.50
CA ALA A 369 -3.55 -20.29 -7.34
C ALA A 369 -4.43 -19.11 -6.88
N LEU A 370 -5.05 -18.36 -7.81
CA LEU A 370 -5.99 -17.29 -7.46
C LEU A 370 -7.31 -17.81 -6.88
N LEU A 371 -7.71 -19.01 -7.26
CA LEU A 371 -8.91 -19.69 -6.76
C LEU A 371 -8.64 -20.45 -5.45
N GLU A 372 -7.38 -20.49 -4.97
CA GLU A 372 -6.92 -21.35 -3.88
C GLU A 372 -7.29 -22.84 -4.12
N PHE A 373 -7.24 -23.26 -5.39
CA PHE A 373 -7.54 -24.62 -5.78
C PHE A 373 -6.26 -25.44 -5.79
N GLN A 374 -6.06 -26.28 -4.76
CA GLN A 374 -4.88 -27.14 -4.56
C GLN A 374 -3.54 -26.39 -4.45
N ASP A 375 -3.58 -25.06 -4.34
CA ASP A 375 -2.43 -24.18 -4.20
C ASP A 375 -2.81 -22.96 -3.34
N HIS A 376 -1.84 -22.14 -2.95
CA HIS A 376 -2.02 -20.99 -2.09
C HIS A 376 -2.01 -19.69 -2.89
N LYS A 377 -2.73 -18.68 -2.39
CA LYS A 377 -2.75 -17.34 -2.97
C LYS A 377 -1.33 -16.75 -3.08
N PRO A 378 -0.91 -16.23 -4.26
CA PRO A 378 0.38 -15.58 -4.41
C PRO A 378 0.53 -14.34 -3.52
N PHE A 379 1.71 -14.16 -2.92
CA PHE A 379 2.11 -12.97 -2.13
C PHE A 379 2.08 -11.64 -2.90
N GLU A 380 1.70 -11.60 -4.17
CA GLU A 380 1.60 -10.33 -4.90
C GLU A 380 0.14 -9.96 -5.18
N CYS A 381 -0.80 -10.85 -4.89
CA CYS A 381 -2.24 -10.65 -5.12
C CYS A 381 -2.92 -10.10 -3.86
N VAL A 382 -3.91 -9.22 -4.04
CA VAL A 382 -4.69 -8.64 -2.93
C VAL A 382 -6.05 -9.31 -2.78
N GLY A 383 -6.69 -9.70 -3.88
CA GLY A 383 -8.01 -10.33 -3.81
C GLY A 383 -8.00 -11.72 -3.18
N GLU A 384 -9.11 -12.07 -2.54
CA GLU A 384 -9.28 -13.34 -1.84
C GLU A 384 -9.67 -14.48 -2.80
N GLY A 385 -9.38 -15.73 -2.45
CA GLY A 385 -9.77 -16.87 -3.26
C GLY A 385 -11.28 -16.94 -3.51
N ARG A 386 -12.09 -16.60 -2.49
CA ARG A 386 -13.56 -16.52 -2.62
C ARG A 386 -14.00 -15.52 -3.69
N GLU A 387 -13.29 -14.41 -3.85
CA GLU A 387 -13.63 -13.40 -4.87
C GLU A 387 -13.34 -13.92 -6.27
N SER A 388 -12.21 -14.58 -6.45
CA SER A 388 -11.85 -15.24 -7.72
C SER A 388 -12.85 -16.34 -8.08
N ARG A 389 -13.26 -17.16 -7.10
CA ARG A 389 -14.24 -18.26 -7.29
C ARG A 389 -15.62 -17.71 -7.68
N ALA A 390 -16.11 -16.69 -6.98
CA ALA A 390 -17.36 -16.02 -7.31
C ALA A 390 -17.31 -15.33 -8.68
N ALA A 391 -16.19 -14.69 -9.03
CA ALA A 391 -16.00 -14.11 -10.37
C ALA A 391 -16.06 -15.18 -11.46
N MET A 392 -15.32 -16.29 -11.34
CA MET A 392 -15.38 -17.41 -12.28
C MET A 392 -16.79 -18.00 -12.40
N ALA A 393 -17.50 -18.19 -11.29
CA ALA A 393 -18.87 -18.68 -11.29
C ALA A 393 -19.84 -17.73 -12.02
N LEU A 394 -19.66 -16.41 -11.89
CA LEU A 394 -20.45 -15.45 -12.64
C LEU A 394 -20.13 -15.52 -14.16
N LEU A 395 -18.85 -15.66 -14.53
CA LEU A 395 -18.46 -15.83 -15.94
C LEU A 395 -18.99 -17.14 -16.55
N ALA A 396 -19.09 -18.21 -15.76
CA ALA A 396 -19.62 -19.51 -16.20
C ALA A 396 -21.08 -19.45 -16.69
N THR A 397 -21.85 -18.45 -16.24
CA THR A 397 -23.24 -18.25 -16.66
C THR A 397 -23.39 -17.31 -17.86
N ARG A 398 -22.30 -16.69 -18.34
CA ARG A 398 -22.32 -15.68 -19.42
C ARG A 398 -21.91 -16.28 -20.75
N ALA A 399 -22.74 -16.13 -21.77
CA ALA A 399 -22.53 -16.73 -23.09
C ALA A 399 -21.21 -16.29 -23.74
N GLU A 400 -20.80 -15.05 -23.54
CA GLU A 400 -19.56 -14.49 -24.10
C GLU A 400 -18.28 -14.98 -23.42
N TRP A 401 -18.36 -15.57 -22.21
CA TRP A 401 -17.21 -16.01 -21.41
C TRP A 401 -17.16 -17.52 -21.19
N LYS A 402 -18.30 -18.20 -21.10
CA LYS A 402 -18.39 -19.64 -20.77
C LYS A 402 -17.61 -20.57 -21.70
N GLU A 403 -17.32 -20.10 -22.91
CA GLU A 403 -16.59 -20.87 -23.92
C GLU A 403 -15.07 -20.67 -23.87
N ASP A 404 -14.56 -19.70 -23.11
CA ASP A 404 -13.12 -19.46 -22.95
C ASP A 404 -12.47 -20.62 -22.21
N ALA A 405 -11.26 -21.00 -22.65
CA ALA A 405 -10.58 -22.22 -22.21
C ALA A 405 -10.57 -22.42 -20.68
N LEU A 406 -10.27 -21.38 -19.89
CA LEU A 406 -10.17 -21.48 -18.44
C LEU A 406 -11.54 -21.46 -17.75
N VAL A 407 -12.54 -20.79 -18.31
CA VAL A 407 -13.91 -20.79 -17.78
C VAL A 407 -14.56 -22.15 -18.02
N LYS A 408 -14.41 -22.72 -19.22
CA LYS A 408 -14.82 -24.10 -19.52
C LYS A 408 -14.20 -25.10 -18.57
N ARG A 409 -12.89 -24.97 -18.32
CA ARG A 409 -12.17 -25.82 -17.38
C ARG A 409 -12.73 -25.66 -15.96
N PHE A 410 -12.92 -24.43 -15.48
CA PHE A 410 -13.50 -24.16 -14.18
C PHE A 410 -14.86 -24.86 -14.02
N ILE A 411 -15.76 -24.73 -15.00
CA ILE A 411 -17.09 -25.39 -14.98
C ILE A 411 -16.98 -26.91 -14.85
N ARG A 412 -16.07 -27.52 -15.62
CA ARG A 412 -15.93 -28.99 -15.67
C ARG A 412 -15.22 -29.56 -14.46
N GLU A 413 -14.14 -28.93 -14.02
CA GLU A 413 -13.17 -29.52 -13.09
C GLU A 413 -13.29 -28.94 -11.69
N ILE A 414 -13.48 -27.63 -11.53
CA ILE A 414 -13.31 -26.95 -10.24
C ILE A 414 -14.67 -26.69 -9.58
N GLN A 415 -15.60 -26.09 -10.31
CA GLN A 415 -16.92 -25.70 -9.80
C GLN A 415 -17.68 -26.83 -9.08
N PRO A 416 -17.68 -28.10 -9.56
CA PRO A 416 -18.39 -29.19 -8.88
C PRO A 416 -17.81 -29.57 -7.52
N GLN A 417 -16.60 -29.12 -7.19
CA GLN A 417 -15.90 -29.41 -5.94
C GLN A 417 -16.06 -28.31 -4.89
N LEU A 418 -16.70 -27.18 -5.25
CA LEU A 418 -16.83 -26.00 -4.39
C LEU A 418 -18.22 -25.95 -3.73
N ASP A 419 -18.27 -25.36 -2.53
CA ASP A 419 -19.56 -25.02 -1.92
C ASP A 419 -20.23 -23.91 -2.73
N THR A 420 -21.50 -24.09 -3.07
CA THR A 420 -22.33 -23.07 -3.74
C THR A 420 -22.38 -21.74 -3.00
N GLN A 421 -22.22 -21.73 -1.67
CA GLN A 421 -22.17 -20.50 -0.87
C GLN A 421 -20.92 -19.67 -1.19
N ASP A 422 -19.78 -20.32 -1.44
CA ASP A 422 -18.51 -19.66 -1.80
C ASP A 422 -18.51 -19.05 -3.20
N LEU A 423 -19.53 -19.36 -4.02
CA LEU A 423 -19.69 -18.86 -5.38
C LEU A 423 -20.58 -17.61 -5.46
N GLN A 424 -21.19 -17.18 -4.34
CA GLN A 424 -22.14 -16.07 -4.35
C GLN A 424 -21.44 -14.71 -4.44
N VAL A 425 -21.84 -13.90 -5.41
CA VAL A 425 -21.32 -12.53 -5.60
C VAL A 425 -21.97 -11.54 -4.62
N ALA A 426 -23.24 -11.74 -4.24
CA ALA A 426 -23.98 -10.76 -3.44
C ALA A 426 -23.32 -10.41 -2.09
N PRO A 427 -22.82 -11.38 -1.29
CA PRO A 427 -22.08 -11.07 -0.05
C PRO A 427 -20.81 -10.24 -0.30
N LEU A 428 -20.13 -10.47 -1.43
CA LEU A 428 -18.92 -9.73 -1.79
C LEU A 428 -19.23 -8.28 -2.18
N MET A 429 -20.46 -7.98 -2.60
CA MET A 429 -20.90 -6.62 -2.92
C MET A 429 -21.38 -5.84 -1.69
N ALA A 430 -21.64 -6.51 -0.56
CA ALA A 430 -22.07 -5.86 0.66
C ALA A 430 -20.98 -4.93 1.20
N ILE A 431 -21.39 -3.78 1.72
CA ILE A 431 -20.52 -2.80 2.36
C ILE A 431 -20.26 -3.24 3.80
N ASP A 432 -19.00 -3.19 4.22
CA ASP A 432 -18.58 -3.46 5.60
C ASP A 432 -18.65 -2.20 6.49
N GLY A 433 -18.83 -2.38 7.79
CA GLY A 433 -18.87 -1.29 8.77
C GLY A 433 -17.50 -0.84 9.27
N GLU A 434 -16.44 -1.65 9.11
CA GLU A 434 -15.10 -1.29 9.55
C GLU A 434 -14.47 -0.23 8.64
N HIS A 435 -14.27 1.00 9.13
CA HIS A 435 -13.50 2.04 8.42
C HIS A 435 -13.18 3.26 9.29
N ARG A 436 -12.21 4.08 8.87
CA ARG A 436 -11.89 5.40 9.47
C ARG A 436 -12.45 6.60 8.70
N ILE A 437 -13.26 6.37 7.66
CA ILE A 437 -13.83 7.45 6.83
C ILE A 437 -14.60 8.44 7.72
N PRO A 438 -14.35 9.76 7.64
CA PRO A 438 -15.09 10.76 8.40
C PRO A 438 -16.60 10.64 8.17
N SER A 439 -17.41 10.73 9.23
CA SER A 439 -18.86 10.50 9.16
C SER A 439 -19.56 11.37 8.10
N ALA A 440 -19.25 12.67 8.07
CA ALA A 440 -19.80 13.60 7.09
C ALA A 440 -19.44 13.25 5.64
N LEU A 441 -18.26 12.66 5.41
CA LEU A 441 -17.87 12.16 4.09
C LEU A 441 -18.57 10.84 3.77
N TRP A 442 -18.64 9.93 4.74
CA TRP A 442 -19.29 8.63 4.58
C TRP A 442 -20.75 8.75 4.15
N GLU A 443 -21.49 9.69 4.75
CA GLU A 443 -22.87 10.00 4.36
C GLU A 443 -23.00 10.37 2.88
N ARG A 444 -22.00 11.04 2.30
CA ARG A 444 -21.99 11.47 0.89
C ARG A 444 -21.58 10.33 -0.06
N VAL A 445 -20.62 9.48 0.34
CA VAL A 445 -20.04 8.47 -0.58
C VAL A 445 -20.73 7.10 -0.52
N ARG A 446 -21.36 6.74 0.61
CA ARG A 446 -21.91 5.38 0.80
C ARG A 446 -22.93 4.97 -0.27
N ALA A 447 -23.75 5.92 -0.72
CA ALA A 447 -24.77 5.66 -1.74
C ALA A 447 -24.15 5.28 -3.08
N ASN A 448 -23.05 5.95 -3.45
CA ASN A 448 -22.30 5.67 -4.68
C ASN A 448 -21.68 4.28 -4.65
N PHE A 449 -21.31 3.77 -3.47
CA PHE A 449 -20.75 2.42 -3.32
C PHE A 449 -21.79 1.31 -3.33
N ALA A 450 -23.02 1.60 -2.88
CA ALA A 450 -24.11 0.64 -2.83
C ALA A 450 -24.65 0.31 -4.24
N THR A 451 -24.76 1.32 -5.09
CA THR A 451 -25.08 1.20 -6.53
C THR A 451 -23.86 0.78 -7.32
#